data_AF-A0A9J6FJM6-F1
#
_entry.id   AF-A0A9J6FJM6-F1
#
_cell.length_a   1.000
_cell.length_b   1.000
_cell.length_c   1.000
_cell.angle_alpha   90.00
_cell.angle_beta   90.00
_cell.angle_gamma   90.00
#
_symmetry.space_group_name_H-M   'P 1'
#
loop_
_entity.id
_entity.type
_entity.pdbx_description
1 polymer ?
#
loop_
_entity_poly.entity_id
_entity_poly.type
_entity_poly.pdbx_seq_one_letter_code
_entity_poly.pdbx_strand_id
1 'polypeptide(L)'
;MQKKGLSPQDEEALRKRCVKFVVSLVHQIRQRLPDNIEVLSKIAQLSVKKALSALKPSLVPLLEAMGLDESEIDEIESQWKAITSVTWSKMNTTEDFWCEVNSYRDACGRNPFAALARFALAMLVMPYSNAEVERSFSELNLVKTKLRNRMAPAMANAILTIRAGLKRHEKTCFEYELPEEVVRLIGTADAYKAANEPSTSADSDSTAITTIEEELFF
;
A
#
# COMPACT_ATOMS: atom_id res chain seq x y z
N MET A 1 45.96 -8.67 -19.42
CA MET A 1 44.52 -9.01 -19.48
C MET A 1 43.79 -7.92 -20.26
N GLN A 2 43.59 -8.13 -21.57
CA GLN A 2 42.91 -7.16 -22.43
C GLN A 2 41.39 -7.29 -22.26
N LYS A 3 40.71 -6.19 -21.92
CA LYS A 3 39.25 -6.11 -21.93
C LYS A 3 38.79 -6.27 -23.38
N LYS A 4 38.22 -7.42 -23.75
CA LYS A 4 37.45 -7.54 -25.00
C LYS A 4 36.26 -6.59 -24.89
N GLY A 5 36.33 -5.46 -25.58
CA GLY A 5 35.19 -4.55 -25.75
C GLY A 5 34.09 -5.23 -26.53
N LEU A 6 32.83 -4.87 -26.24
CA LEU A 6 31.68 -5.35 -27.03
C LEU A 6 31.84 -4.92 -28.49
N SER A 7 31.37 -5.75 -29.42
CA SER A 7 31.27 -5.37 -30.83
C SER A 7 30.36 -4.14 -30.97
N PRO A 8 30.63 -3.20 -31.88
CA PRO A 8 29.76 -2.03 -32.12
C PRO A 8 28.30 -2.42 -32.41
N GLN A 9 28.08 -3.57 -33.06
CA GLN A 9 26.73 -4.11 -33.31
C GLN A 9 26.06 -4.62 -32.03
N ASP A 10 26.80 -5.25 -31.13
CA ASP A 10 26.28 -5.72 -29.84
C ASP A 10 25.97 -4.53 -28.92
N GLU A 11 26.79 -3.48 -28.98
CA GLU A 11 26.54 -2.23 -28.25
C GLU A 11 25.26 -1.54 -28.75
N GLU A 12 25.06 -1.44 -30.06
CA GLU A 12 23.85 -0.85 -30.62
C GLU A 12 22.59 -1.69 -30.34
N ALA A 13 22.70 -3.01 -30.42
CA ALA A 13 21.63 -3.92 -30.05
C ALA A 13 21.27 -3.80 -28.56
N LEU A 14 22.27 -3.67 -27.68
CA LEU A 14 22.08 -3.46 -26.25
C LEU A 14 21.39 -2.11 -25.98
N ARG A 15 21.85 -1.02 -26.60
CA ARG A 15 21.23 0.31 -26.48
C ARG A 15 19.77 0.27 -26.94
N LYS A 16 19.47 -0.35 -28.09
CA LYS A 16 18.08 -0.50 -28.58
C LYS A 16 17.21 -1.29 -27.60
N ARG A 17 17.74 -2.35 -26.98
CA ARG A 17 17.02 -3.12 -25.94
C ARG A 17 16.79 -2.28 -24.68
N CYS A 18 17.78 -1.52 -24.21
CA CYS A 18 17.61 -0.64 -23.06
C CYS A 18 16.55 0.42 -23.31
N VAL A 19 16.55 1.04 -24.50
CA VAL A 19 15.50 2.01 -24.89
C VAL A 19 14.14 1.33 -24.94
N LYS A 20 14.01 0.17 -25.59
CA LYS A 20 12.75 -0.59 -25.64
C LYS A 20 12.25 -0.97 -24.24
N PHE A 21 13.16 -1.33 -23.34
CA PHE A 21 12.85 -1.62 -21.95
C PHE A 21 12.32 -0.37 -21.22
N VAL A 22 12.99 0.77 -21.33
CA VAL A 22 12.54 2.04 -20.72
C VAL A 22 11.18 2.46 -21.27
N VAL A 23 10.95 2.35 -22.58
CA VAL A 23 9.66 2.65 -23.20
C VAL A 23 8.56 1.73 -22.68
N SER A 24 8.83 0.42 -22.59
CA SER A 24 7.87 -0.55 -22.05
C SER A 24 7.59 -0.29 -20.57
N LEU A 25 8.61 0.06 -19.80
CA LEU A 25 8.49 0.42 -18.38
C LEU A 25 7.57 1.64 -18.20
N VAL A 26 7.77 2.70 -18.98
CA VAL A 26 6.93 3.90 -18.91
C VAL A 26 5.47 3.58 -19.26
N HIS A 27 5.23 2.75 -20.28
CA HIS A 27 3.89 2.32 -20.66
C HIS A 27 3.21 1.54 -19.52
N GLN A 28 3.94 0.59 -18.94
CA GLN A 28 3.49 -0.26 -17.83
C GLN A 28 3.25 0.53 -16.53
N ILE A 29 4.03 1.59 -16.27
CA ILE A 29 3.77 2.53 -15.16
C ILE A 29 2.50 3.33 -15.45
N ARG A 30 2.33 3.84 -16.68
CA ARG A 30 1.16 4.62 -17.07
C ARG A 30 -0.14 3.81 -16.99
N GLN A 31 -0.12 2.54 -17.37
CA GLN A 31 -1.28 1.64 -17.26
C GLN A 31 -1.69 1.35 -15.81
N ARG A 32 -0.73 1.31 -14.87
CA ARG A 32 -0.98 1.03 -13.45
C ARG A 32 -1.34 2.26 -12.64
N LEU A 33 -1.19 3.46 -13.21
CA LEU A 33 -1.61 4.68 -12.56
C LEU A 33 -3.13 4.84 -12.75
N PRO A 34 -3.87 5.11 -11.67
CA PRO A 34 -5.31 5.27 -11.76
C PRO A 34 -5.69 6.59 -12.45
N ASP A 35 -6.87 6.65 -13.07
CA ASP A 35 -7.35 7.83 -13.82
C ASP A 35 -7.50 9.09 -12.95
N ASN A 36 -7.56 8.93 -11.63
CA ASN A 36 -7.65 10.00 -10.64
C ASN A 36 -6.28 10.65 -10.28
N ILE A 37 -5.27 10.55 -11.15
CA ILE A 37 -3.96 11.22 -11.00
C ILE A 37 -4.09 12.70 -10.63
N GLU A 38 -5.09 13.42 -11.15
CA GLU A 38 -5.28 14.83 -10.83
C GLU A 38 -5.59 15.04 -9.35
N VAL A 39 -6.43 14.19 -8.75
CA VAL A 39 -6.71 14.20 -7.30
C VAL A 39 -5.46 13.80 -6.52
N LEU A 40 -4.73 12.79 -6.99
CA LEU A 40 -3.47 12.36 -6.36
C LEU A 40 -2.41 13.47 -6.39
N SER A 41 -2.37 14.28 -7.44
CA SER A 41 -1.45 15.42 -7.54
C SER A 41 -1.75 16.48 -6.46
N LYS A 42 -3.01 16.61 -6.03
CA LYS A 42 -3.41 17.51 -4.95
C LYS A 42 -2.87 17.03 -3.59
N ILE A 43 -2.65 15.73 -3.39
CA ILE A 43 -2.05 15.20 -2.15
C ILE A 43 -0.63 15.71 -1.94
N ALA A 44 0.08 16.06 -3.02
CA ALA A 44 1.40 16.68 -2.90
C ALA A 44 1.37 18.00 -2.08
N GLN A 45 0.20 18.62 -1.91
CA GLN A 45 -0.01 19.78 -1.02
C GLN A 45 0.30 19.45 0.44
N LEU A 46 0.13 18.20 0.89
CA LEU A 46 0.45 17.75 2.25
C LEU A 46 1.96 17.61 2.51
N SER A 47 2.83 17.86 1.53
CA SER A 47 4.27 17.90 1.76
C SER A 47 4.65 19.04 2.70
N VAL A 48 5.65 18.82 3.57
CA VAL A 48 6.09 19.82 4.58
C VAL A 48 6.31 21.21 3.98
N LYS A 49 6.95 21.28 2.80
CA LYS A 49 7.24 22.53 2.11
C LYS A 49 5.97 23.29 1.69
N LYS A 50 4.94 22.58 1.23
CA LYS A 50 3.68 23.20 0.81
C LYS A 50 2.77 23.47 2.02
N ALA A 51 2.79 22.60 3.02
CA ALA A 51 2.08 22.77 4.29
C ALA A 51 2.57 23.98 5.12
N LEU A 52 3.84 24.35 5.00
CA LEU A 52 4.41 25.53 5.66
C LEU A 52 4.57 26.74 4.73
N SER A 53 4.10 26.65 3.48
CA SER A 53 4.15 27.76 2.52
C SER A 53 3.25 28.92 2.94
N ALA A 54 3.69 30.15 2.69
CA ALA A 54 2.87 31.36 2.89
C ALA A 54 1.67 31.41 1.91
N LEU A 55 1.83 30.88 0.69
CA LEU A 55 0.76 30.75 -0.28
C LEU A 55 0.25 29.30 -0.25
N LYS A 56 -0.87 29.06 0.47
CA LYS A 56 -1.50 27.74 0.54
C LYS A 56 -2.67 27.64 -0.43
N PRO A 57 -2.67 26.67 -1.36
CA PRO A 57 -3.91 26.28 -2.02
C PRO A 57 -4.87 25.67 -0.98
N SER A 58 -6.16 25.86 -1.21
CA SER A 58 -7.21 25.27 -0.38
C SER A 58 -7.24 23.75 -0.54
N LEU A 59 -7.49 23.03 0.55
CA LEU A 59 -7.64 21.58 0.54
C LEU A 59 -9.06 21.14 0.14
N VAL A 60 -10.03 22.05 0.08
CA VAL A 60 -11.45 21.76 -0.25
C VAL A 60 -11.59 20.87 -1.49
N PRO A 61 -10.92 21.13 -2.63
CA PRO A 61 -11.07 20.29 -3.83
C PRO A 61 -10.48 18.88 -3.71
N LEU A 62 -9.67 18.62 -2.68
CA LEU A 62 -9.17 17.28 -2.34
C LEU A 62 -10.13 16.59 -1.36
N LEU A 63 -10.65 17.34 -0.37
CA LEU A 63 -11.56 16.81 0.64
C LEU A 63 -12.92 16.41 0.04
N GLU A 64 -13.46 17.24 -0.86
CA GLU A 64 -14.67 16.91 -1.64
C GLU A 64 -14.48 15.64 -2.49
N ALA A 65 -13.30 15.50 -3.12
CA ALA A 65 -12.98 14.32 -3.94
C ALA A 65 -12.87 13.03 -3.10
N MET A 66 -12.65 13.15 -1.79
CA MET A 66 -12.63 12.03 -0.85
C MET A 66 -13.99 11.76 -0.19
N GLY A 67 -15.02 12.56 -0.50
CA GLY A 67 -16.38 12.36 0.00
C GLY A 67 -16.56 12.69 1.49
N LEU A 68 -15.80 13.64 2.03
CA LEU A 68 -15.97 14.15 3.39
C LEU A 68 -17.18 15.07 3.50
N ASP A 69 -17.81 15.11 4.68
CA ASP A 69 -18.94 16.00 4.96
C ASP A 69 -18.50 17.47 5.06
N GLU A 70 -19.37 18.42 4.72
CA GLU A 70 -19.08 19.87 4.75
C GLU A 70 -18.52 20.34 6.11
N SER A 71 -19.05 19.80 7.21
CA SER A 71 -18.57 20.14 8.56
C SER A 71 -17.13 19.68 8.82
N GLU A 72 -16.72 18.54 8.26
CA GLU A 72 -15.34 18.05 8.40
C GLU A 72 -14.39 18.83 7.50
N ILE A 73 -14.87 19.22 6.31
CA ILE A 73 -14.12 20.05 5.36
C ILE A 73 -13.76 21.40 6.00
N ASP A 74 -14.73 22.07 6.61
CA ASP A 74 -14.52 23.36 7.27
C ASP A 74 -13.55 23.27 8.45
N GLU A 75 -13.66 22.20 9.25
CA GLU A 75 -12.74 21.96 10.36
C GLU A 75 -11.30 21.76 9.87
N ILE A 76 -11.11 20.91 8.86
CA ILE A 76 -9.79 20.60 8.29
C ILE A 76 -9.18 21.84 7.63
N GLU A 77 -9.96 22.61 6.87
CA GLU A 77 -9.47 23.82 6.19
C GLU A 77 -9.08 24.93 7.20
N SER A 78 -9.81 25.05 8.30
CA SER A 78 -9.45 25.96 9.41
C SER A 78 -8.12 25.54 10.04
N GLN A 79 -7.97 24.25 10.35
CA GLN A 79 -6.73 23.67 10.89
C GLN A 79 -5.55 23.83 9.91
N TRP A 80 -5.80 23.67 8.62
CA TRP A 80 -4.80 23.81 7.55
C TRP A 80 -4.22 25.23 7.47
N LYS A 81 -5.06 26.26 7.68
CA LYS A 81 -4.60 27.64 7.74
C LYS A 81 -3.78 27.91 9.01
N ALA A 82 -4.22 27.35 10.14
CA ALA A 82 -3.59 27.55 11.45
C ALA A 82 -2.24 26.82 11.63
N ILE A 83 -1.96 25.77 10.84
CA ILE A 83 -0.74 24.95 11.01
C ILE A 83 0.58 25.73 10.90
N THR A 84 0.58 26.87 10.20
CA THR A 84 1.77 27.73 10.01
C THR A 84 2.00 28.69 11.15
N SER A 85 1.02 28.88 12.02
CA SER A 85 1.18 29.68 13.24
C SER A 85 2.06 28.99 14.27
N VAL A 86 2.33 27.69 14.12
CA VAL A 86 3.15 26.87 15.02
C VAL A 86 4.48 26.54 14.36
N THR A 87 5.56 26.60 15.13
CA THR A 87 6.89 26.15 14.70
C THR A 87 7.08 24.67 14.96
N TRP A 88 7.46 23.92 13.92
CA TRP A 88 7.61 22.47 13.96
C TRP A 88 9.10 22.08 13.99
N SER A 89 9.43 21.01 14.71
CA SER A 89 10.82 20.56 14.89
C SER A 89 11.27 19.58 13.81
N LYS A 90 10.38 18.71 13.34
CA LYS A 90 10.67 17.66 12.35
C LYS A 90 10.21 18.09 10.95
N MET A 91 11.13 18.71 10.20
CA MET A 91 10.86 19.15 8.81
C MET A 91 11.53 18.27 7.74
N ASN A 92 12.25 17.22 8.13
CA ASN A 92 13.05 16.42 7.20
C ASN A 92 12.20 15.46 6.36
N THR A 93 11.23 14.80 6.99
CA THR A 93 10.35 13.80 6.36
C THR A 93 8.90 14.20 6.52
N THR A 94 8.09 14.04 5.47
CA THR A 94 6.64 14.29 5.53
C THR A 94 5.96 13.42 6.58
N GLU A 95 6.35 12.16 6.71
CA GLU A 95 5.82 11.22 7.71
C GLU A 95 6.09 11.68 9.15
N ASP A 96 7.35 12.01 9.45
CA ASP A 96 7.77 12.51 10.77
C ASP A 96 7.07 13.80 11.16
N PHE A 97 6.89 14.71 10.18
CA PHE A 97 6.15 15.96 10.36
C PHE A 97 4.70 15.69 10.77
N TRP A 98 3.97 14.87 10.01
CA TRP A 98 2.57 14.58 10.33
C TRP A 98 2.40 13.77 11.62
N CYS A 99 3.39 12.95 11.98
CA CYS A 99 3.44 12.29 13.30
C CYS A 99 3.63 13.30 14.44
N GLU A 100 4.46 14.33 14.25
CA GLU A 100 4.61 15.44 15.20
C GLU A 100 3.32 16.24 15.33
N VAL A 101 2.68 16.61 14.21
CA VAL A 101 1.40 17.33 14.20
C VAL A 101 0.30 16.53 14.90
N ASN A 102 0.26 15.20 14.71
CA ASN A 102 -0.69 14.32 15.41
C ASN A 102 -0.40 14.22 16.92
N SER A 103 0.86 14.29 17.31
CA SER A 103 1.32 14.21 18.70
C SER A 103 1.30 15.57 19.42
N TYR A 104 1.09 16.66 18.69
CA TYR A 104 1.05 18.01 19.23
C TYR A 104 -0.07 18.17 20.25
N ARG A 105 0.22 18.87 21.34
CA ARG A 105 -0.72 19.18 22.42
C ARG A 105 -0.61 20.65 22.76
N ASP A 106 -1.75 21.33 22.75
CA ASP A 106 -1.86 22.73 23.18
C ASP A 106 -1.83 22.83 24.71
N ALA A 107 -1.84 24.04 25.27
CA ALA A 107 -1.84 24.32 26.71
C ALA A 107 -3.00 23.64 27.47
N CYS A 108 -4.08 23.29 26.77
CA CYS A 108 -5.24 22.55 27.31
C CYS A 108 -5.09 21.01 27.19
N GLY A 109 -3.95 20.50 26.70
CA GLY A 109 -3.71 19.07 26.53
C GLY A 109 -4.48 18.43 25.37
N ARG A 110 -5.15 19.23 24.52
CA ARG A 110 -5.86 18.76 23.32
C ARG A 110 -5.02 19.02 22.07
N ASN A 111 -5.25 18.24 21.01
CA ASN A 111 -4.63 18.50 19.71
C ASN A 111 -5.55 19.36 18.84
N PRO A 112 -5.23 20.64 18.59
CA PRO A 112 -6.02 21.52 17.72
C PRO A 112 -5.97 21.11 16.24
N PHE A 113 -5.04 20.25 15.82
CA PHE A 113 -4.86 19.79 14.44
C PHE A 113 -5.25 18.32 14.24
N ALA A 114 -6.05 17.75 15.16
CA ALA A 114 -6.33 16.31 15.17
C ALA A 114 -7.02 15.83 13.88
N ALA A 115 -7.97 16.61 13.34
CA ALA A 115 -8.70 16.23 12.13
C ALA A 115 -7.81 16.27 10.89
N LEU A 116 -7.05 17.36 10.75
CA LEU A 116 -6.07 17.52 9.68
C LEU A 116 -4.97 16.45 9.73
N ALA A 117 -4.41 16.18 10.91
CA ALA A 117 -3.33 15.20 11.07
C ALA A 117 -3.81 13.79 10.73
N ARG A 118 -5.00 13.41 11.19
CA ARG A 118 -5.63 12.13 10.87
C ARG A 118 -5.91 12.01 9.37
N PHE A 119 -6.44 13.05 8.74
CA PHE A 119 -6.66 13.09 7.30
C PHE A 119 -5.33 12.93 6.53
N ALA A 120 -4.30 13.70 6.89
CA ALA A 120 -3.01 13.64 6.22
C ALA A 120 -2.34 12.27 6.37
N LEU A 121 -2.37 11.67 7.57
CA LEU A 121 -1.86 10.33 7.81
C LEU A 121 -2.64 9.26 7.03
N ALA A 122 -3.98 9.37 6.98
CA ALA A 122 -4.80 8.46 6.19
C ALA A 122 -4.44 8.51 4.70
N MET A 123 -4.21 9.72 4.17
CA MET A 123 -3.75 9.88 2.79
C MET A 123 -2.35 9.31 2.56
N LEU A 124 -1.40 9.52 3.48
CA LEU A 124 -0.03 9.01 3.31
C LEU A 124 0.06 7.47 3.38
N VAL A 125 -0.86 6.82 4.09
CA VAL A 125 -0.93 5.35 4.18
C VAL A 125 -1.65 4.72 2.99
N MET A 126 -2.42 5.50 2.22
CA MET A 126 -3.19 4.98 1.10
C MET A 126 -2.25 4.46 -0.02
N PRO A 127 -2.42 3.21 -0.50
CA PRO A 127 -1.64 2.70 -1.61
C PRO A 127 -2.09 3.37 -2.92
N TYR A 128 -1.18 4.14 -3.54
CA TYR A 128 -1.45 4.88 -4.79
C TYR A 128 -1.39 4.04 -6.06
N SER A 129 -0.94 2.78 -5.97
CA SER A 129 -0.91 1.89 -7.12
C SER A 129 -1.19 0.45 -6.71
N ASN A 130 -1.63 -0.31 -7.70
CA ASN A 130 -1.85 -1.74 -7.57
C ASN A 130 -0.54 -2.53 -7.44
N ALA A 131 0.64 -1.88 -7.48
CA ALA A 131 1.93 -2.57 -7.43
C ALA A 131 2.14 -3.35 -6.12
N GLU A 132 1.64 -2.85 -4.98
CA GLU A 132 1.75 -3.57 -3.71
C GLU A 132 0.85 -4.81 -3.68
N VAL A 133 -0.32 -4.71 -4.33
CA VAL A 133 -1.21 -5.85 -4.53
C VAL A 133 -0.57 -6.88 -5.49
N GLU A 134 -0.01 -6.44 -6.62
CA GLU A 134 0.75 -7.31 -7.54
C GLU A 134 1.94 -7.98 -6.85
N ARG A 135 2.64 -7.27 -5.97
CA ARG A 135 3.72 -7.84 -5.16
C ARG A 135 3.20 -8.93 -4.24
N SER A 136 2.06 -8.74 -3.57
CA SER A 136 1.45 -9.79 -2.75
C SER A 136 1.00 -10.99 -3.59
N PHE A 137 0.52 -10.79 -4.81
CA PHE A 137 0.22 -11.87 -5.76
C PHE A 137 1.47 -12.62 -6.25
N SER A 138 2.59 -11.92 -6.43
CA SER A 138 3.88 -12.55 -6.72
C SER A 138 4.32 -13.46 -5.56
N GLU A 139 4.20 -12.98 -4.32
CA GLU A 139 4.45 -13.79 -3.12
C GLU A 139 3.50 -14.99 -3.04
N LEU A 140 2.22 -14.83 -3.41
CA LEU A 140 1.27 -15.94 -3.52
C LEU A 140 1.70 -16.97 -4.56
N ASN A 141 2.22 -16.54 -5.73
CA ASN A 141 2.75 -17.46 -6.75
C ASN A 141 3.98 -18.24 -6.26
N LEU A 142 4.81 -17.65 -5.39
CA LEU A 142 5.91 -18.39 -4.75
C LEU A 142 5.40 -19.44 -3.76
N VAL A 143 4.29 -19.17 -3.06
CA VAL A 143 3.66 -20.11 -2.13
C VAL A 143 2.91 -21.22 -2.88
N LYS A 144 2.20 -20.87 -3.96
CA LYS A 144 1.54 -21.81 -4.89
C LYS A 144 2.52 -22.26 -5.97
N THR A 145 3.48 -23.11 -5.59
CA THR A 145 4.38 -23.73 -6.57
C THR A 145 3.61 -24.71 -7.47
N LYS A 146 4.17 -25.05 -8.64
CA LYS A 146 3.56 -26.01 -9.57
C LYS A 146 3.28 -27.39 -8.95
N LEU A 147 4.05 -27.79 -7.94
CA LEU A 147 3.87 -29.03 -7.19
C LEU A 147 2.85 -28.89 -6.03
N ARG A 148 2.57 -27.68 -5.58
CA ARG A 148 1.66 -27.35 -4.46
C ARG A 148 0.57 -26.37 -4.92
N ASN A 149 -0.09 -26.68 -6.03
CA ASN A 149 -1.13 -25.83 -6.64
C ASN A 149 -2.51 -25.99 -5.99
N ARG A 150 -2.80 -27.15 -5.39
CA ARG A 150 -4.04 -27.44 -4.66
C ARG A 150 -3.89 -27.17 -3.16
N MET A 151 -3.93 -25.90 -2.79
CA MET A 151 -3.97 -25.46 -1.40
C MET A 151 -5.29 -24.77 -1.11
N ALA A 152 -5.94 -25.11 0.01
CA ALA A 152 -7.15 -24.42 0.45
C ALA A 152 -6.86 -22.92 0.64
N PRO A 153 -7.81 -22.02 0.27
CA PRO A 153 -7.62 -20.58 0.35
C PRO A 153 -7.30 -20.11 1.78
N ALA A 154 -7.91 -20.71 2.80
CA ALA A 154 -7.62 -20.43 4.21
C ALA A 154 -6.16 -20.69 4.58
N MET A 155 -5.58 -21.80 4.10
CA MET A 155 -4.18 -22.15 4.34
C MET A 155 -3.22 -21.20 3.60
N ALA A 156 -3.55 -20.83 2.36
CA ALA A 156 -2.77 -19.86 1.60
C ALA A 156 -2.77 -18.48 2.30
N ASN A 157 -3.93 -18.04 2.78
CA ASN A 157 -4.08 -16.79 3.52
C ASN A 157 -3.29 -16.80 4.84
N ALA A 158 -3.34 -17.90 5.60
CA ALA A 158 -2.56 -18.05 6.82
C ALA A 158 -1.05 -17.94 6.56
N ILE A 159 -0.53 -18.62 5.52
CA ILE A 159 0.89 -18.56 5.16
C ILE A 159 1.30 -17.15 4.74
N LEU A 160 0.50 -16.48 3.90
CA LEU A 160 0.77 -15.10 3.49
C LEU A 160 0.77 -14.15 4.68
N THR A 161 -0.19 -14.30 5.60
CA THR A 161 -0.30 -13.48 6.81
C THR A 161 0.94 -13.64 7.71
N ILE A 162 1.39 -14.88 7.92
CA ILE A 162 2.62 -15.15 8.68
C ILE A 162 3.84 -14.51 8.01
N ARG A 163 3.99 -14.65 6.69
CA ARG A 163 5.11 -14.03 5.94
C ARG A 163 5.08 -12.52 6.03
N ALA A 164 3.91 -11.90 5.87
CA ALA A 164 3.74 -10.45 5.99
C ALA A 164 4.06 -9.95 7.41
N GLY A 165 3.63 -10.69 8.43
CA GLY A 165 3.94 -10.39 9.83
C GLY A 165 5.44 -10.48 10.13
N LEU A 166 6.09 -11.56 9.71
CA LEU A 166 7.54 -11.74 9.87
C LEU A 166 8.34 -10.62 9.17
N LYS A 167 7.93 -10.25 7.95
CA LYS A 167 8.52 -9.15 7.17
C LYS A 167 8.39 -7.81 7.89
N ARG A 168 7.24 -7.52 8.52
CA ARG A 168 7.03 -6.29 9.30
C ARG A 168 7.93 -6.18 10.52
N HIS A 169 8.23 -7.31 11.15
CA HIS A 169 9.12 -7.36 12.31
C HIS A 169 10.60 -7.56 11.93
N GLU A 170 10.91 -7.61 10.63
CA GLU A 170 12.27 -7.88 10.11
C GLU A 170 12.88 -9.19 10.66
N LYS A 171 12.03 -10.16 11.04
CA LYS A 171 12.46 -11.44 11.60
C LYS A 171 12.33 -12.55 10.58
N THR A 172 13.28 -13.49 10.61
CA THR A 172 13.16 -14.73 9.85
C THR A 172 12.43 -15.81 10.65
N CYS A 173 11.97 -16.87 9.97
CA CYS A 173 11.36 -18.02 10.63
C CYS A 173 12.28 -18.74 11.62
N PHE A 174 13.58 -18.47 11.58
CA PHE A 174 14.56 -19.05 12.50
C PHE A 174 14.70 -18.25 13.81
N GLU A 175 14.36 -16.96 13.79
CA GLU A 175 14.53 -16.04 14.92
C GLU A 175 13.20 -15.72 15.62
N TYR A 176 12.08 -16.12 15.00
CA TYR A 176 10.76 -15.90 15.55
C TYR A 176 10.40 -16.98 16.57
N GLU A 177 10.43 -16.62 17.85
CA GLU A 177 9.93 -17.46 18.93
C GLU A 177 8.40 -17.39 18.98
N LEU A 178 7.76 -18.56 18.92
CA LEU A 178 6.31 -18.69 19.04
C LEU A 178 5.91 -18.42 20.50
N PRO A 179 4.79 -17.72 20.74
CA PRO A 179 4.26 -17.54 22.10
C PRO A 179 4.02 -18.90 22.78
N GLU A 180 4.33 -19.00 24.08
CA GLU A 180 4.20 -20.26 24.83
C GLU A 180 2.78 -20.86 24.77
N GLU A 181 1.76 -20.01 24.72
CA GLU A 181 0.36 -20.41 24.57
C GLU A 181 0.14 -21.21 23.28
N VAL A 182 0.72 -20.75 22.17
CA VAL A 182 0.61 -21.43 20.86
C VAL A 182 1.36 -22.75 20.92
N VAL A 183 2.55 -22.79 21.51
CA VAL A 183 3.36 -24.01 21.64
C VAL A 183 2.63 -25.07 22.46
N ARG A 184 1.92 -24.69 23.53
CA ARG A 184 1.12 -25.61 24.35
C ARG A 184 -0.08 -26.18 23.60
N LEU A 185 -0.62 -25.47 22.61
CA LEU A 185 -1.69 -25.98 21.75
C LEU A 185 -1.18 -26.98 20.71
N ILE A 186 0.09 -26.91 20.29
CA ILE A 186 0.65 -27.82 19.27
C ILE A 186 0.65 -29.25 19.82
N GLY A 187 -0.09 -30.14 19.15
CA GLY A 187 -0.25 -31.55 19.57
C GLY A 187 -1.49 -31.85 20.41
N THR A 188 -2.24 -30.82 20.82
CA THR A 188 -3.54 -30.99 21.51
C THR A 188 -4.67 -31.09 20.48
N ALA A 189 -5.70 -31.91 20.74
CA ALA A 189 -6.84 -32.09 19.82
C ALA A 189 -7.57 -30.76 19.50
N ASP A 190 -7.49 -29.78 20.39
CA ASP A 190 -8.06 -28.45 20.22
C ASP A 190 -7.44 -27.64 19.07
N ALA A 191 -6.16 -27.88 18.74
CA ALA A 191 -5.51 -27.22 17.60
C ALA A 191 -6.01 -27.71 16.23
N TYR A 192 -6.66 -28.87 16.19
CA TYR A 192 -7.19 -29.49 14.98
C TYR A 192 -8.72 -29.53 14.93
N LYS A 193 -9.41 -28.92 15.90
CA LYS A 193 -10.85 -28.73 15.82
C LYS A 193 -11.13 -27.77 14.68
N ALA A 194 -11.57 -28.33 13.55
CA ALA A 194 -12.07 -27.53 12.45
C ALA A 194 -13.18 -26.62 12.97
N ALA A 195 -13.01 -25.31 12.79
CA ALA A 195 -14.15 -24.41 12.81
C ALA A 195 -15.09 -24.91 11.70
N ASN A 196 -16.20 -25.56 12.08
CA ASN A 196 -17.26 -25.94 11.17
C ASN A 196 -17.89 -24.66 10.60
N GLU A 197 -17.33 -24.15 9.51
CA GLU A 197 -18.10 -23.36 8.56
C GLU A 197 -18.81 -24.34 7.61
N PRO A 198 -20.13 -24.19 7.39
CA PRO A 198 -20.89 -25.12 6.58
C PRO A 198 -20.41 -25.08 5.13
N SER A 199 -19.83 -26.20 4.68
CA SER A 199 -19.63 -26.50 3.28
C SER A 199 -21.00 -26.67 2.62
N THR A 200 -21.48 -25.64 1.93
CA THR A 200 -22.55 -25.84 0.94
C THR A 200 -21.89 -26.33 -0.34
N SER A 201 -21.61 -27.63 -0.39
CA SER A 201 -21.47 -28.35 -1.66
C SER A 201 -22.87 -28.72 -2.12
N ALA A 202 -23.45 -27.90 -3.00
CA ALA A 202 -24.53 -28.34 -3.87
C ALA A 202 -23.98 -28.27 -5.30
N ASP A 203 -23.54 -29.44 -5.77
CA ASP A 203 -23.29 -29.68 -7.19
C ASP A 203 -24.67 -29.89 -7.84
N SER A 204 -25.08 -28.96 -8.70
CA SER A 204 -26.17 -29.17 -9.66
C SER A 204 -25.94 -28.28 -10.88
N ASP A 205 -25.50 -28.95 -11.95
CA ASP A 205 -25.77 -28.72 -13.37
C ASP A 205 -25.85 -27.29 -13.94
N SER A 206 -24.96 -27.07 -14.92
CA SER A 206 -25.23 -26.47 -16.24
C SER A 206 -26.23 -25.30 -16.28
N THR A 207 -25.73 -24.07 -16.51
CA THR A 207 -25.80 -23.34 -17.79
C THR A 207 -25.50 -21.85 -17.54
N ALA A 208 -24.63 -21.27 -18.38
CA ALA A 208 -24.40 -19.83 -18.58
C ALA A 208 -23.73 -19.04 -17.44
N ILE A 209 -22.39 -18.91 -17.52
CA ILE A 209 -21.68 -17.61 -17.62
C ILE A 209 -20.40 -17.92 -18.42
N THR A 210 -20.55 -17.93 -19.75
CA THR A 210 -19.43 -17.61 -20.64
C THR A 210 -19.45 -16.11 -20.86
N THR A 211 -18.24 -15.56 -20.99
CA THR A 211 -17.91 -14.20 -21.43
C THR A 211 -17.90 -13.16 -20.31
N ILE A 212 -16.69 -12.82 -19.84
CA ILE A 212 -16.21 -11.45 -19.45
C ILE A 212 -14.71 -11.48 -19.01
N GLU A 213 -14.03 -12.64 -18.94
CA GLU A 213 -12.61 -12.69 -18.49
C GLU A 213 -11.51 -12.51 -19.58
N GLU A 214 -11.78 -11.90 -20.74
CA GLU A 214 -10.73 -11.71 -21.77
C GLU A 214 -10.36 -10.27 -22.15
N GLU A 215 -10.92 -9.22 -21.53
CA GLU A 215 -10.60 -7.82 -21.95
C GLU A 215 -9.80 -6.94 -20.99
N LEU A 216 -9.17 -7.47 -19.94
CA LEU A 216 -8.32 -6.67 -19.05
C LEU A 216 -6.84 -7.08 -18.99
N PHE A 217 -6.38 -7.81 -20.01
CA PHE A 217 -4.96 -8.05 -20.25
C PHE A 217 -4.51 -7.44 -21.57
N PHE A 218 -4.44 -6.11 -21.64
CA PHE A 218 -3.42 -5.41 -22.43
C PHE A 218 -3.03 -4.07 -21.82
#